data_AF-A0A9Q3P7R3-F1
#
_entry.id   AF-A0A9Q3P7R3-F1
#
_cell.length_a   1.000
_cell.length_b   1.000
_cell.length_c   1.000
_cell.angle_alpha   90.00
_cell.angle_beta   90.00
_cell.angle_gamma   90.00
#
_symmetry.space_group_name_H-M   'P 1'
#
loop_
_entity.id
_entity.type
_entity.pdbx_description
1 polymer ?
#
loop_
_entity_poly.entity_id
_entity_poly.type
_entity_poly.pdbx_seq_one_letter_code
_entity_poly.pdbx_strand_id
1 'polypeptide(L)'
;MLITWRIQAQICSQRESERPVILKDNHNQVKKIKKDKLQGRRPINALVDTLKEGNFVWSSARDTEGHISFLFFTHPLSIKLLNGFPHVILMDCAYKTNKYKIPLFILPDSA
;
A
#
# COMPACT_ATOMS: atom_id res chain seq x y z
N MET A 1 -7.33 -0.52 -8.76
CA MET A 1 -8.49 0.27 -9.23
C MET A 1 -9.58 0.55 -8.19
N LEU A 2 -9.75 -0.17 -7.08
CA LEU A 2 -10.88 0.05 -6.15
C LEU A 2 -10.67 1.14 -5.07
N ILE A 3 -9.43 1.49 -4.74
CA ILE A 3 -9.13 2.44 -3.65
C ILE A 3 -9.36 3.90 -4.08
N THR A 4 -9.15 4.21 -5.37
CA THR A 4 -9.36 5.55 -5.94
C THR A 4 -10.83 5.95 -5.95
N TRP A 5 -11.75 5.03 -6.24
CA TRP A 5 -13.20 5.32 -6.26
C TRP A 5 -13.77 5.61 -4.87
N ARG A 6 -13.34 4.89 -3.84
CA ARG A 6 -13.75 5.17 -2.45
C ARG A 6 -13.32 6.55 -1.97
N ILE A 7 -12.13 7.00 -2.37
CA ILE A 7 -11.64 8.32 -2.00
C ILE A 7 -12.36 9.42 -2.82
N GLN A 8 -12.60 9.18 -4.11
CA GLN A 8 -13.34 10.11 -4.96
C GLN A 8 -14.78 10.33 -4.46
N ALA A 9 -15.46 9.27 -4.04
CA ALA A 9 -16.81 9.36 -3.48
C ALA A 9 -16.84 10.17 -2.16
N GLN A 10 -15.87 9.95 -1.27
CA GLN A 10 -15.75 10.70 -0.02
C GLN A 10 -15.49 12.20 -0.27
N ILE A 11 -14.67 12.54 -1.27
CA ILE A 11 -14.38 13.93 -1.66
C ILE A 11 -15.62 14.61 -2.25
N CYS A 12 -16.42 13.89 -3.06
CA CYS A 12 -17.68 14.41 -3.58
C CYS A 12 -18.74 14.64 -2.49
N SER A 13 -18.74 13.84 -1.41
CA SER A 13 -19.70 13.94 -0.31
C SER A 13 -19.44 15.11 0.66
N GLN A 14 -18.25 15.72 0.67
CA GLN A 14 -17.88 16.84 1.56
C GLN A 14 -17.97 18.21 0.85
N ARG A 15 -18.81 18.32 -0.20
CA ARG A 15 -18.94 19.53 -1.01
C ARG A 15 -19.81 20.60 -0.36
N GLU A 16 -19.33 21.85 -0.44
CA GLU A 16 -20.10 23.05 -0.08
C GLU A 16 -19.95 24.18 -1.13
N SER A 17 -19.27 23.94 -2.28
CA SER A 17 -18.99 24.97 -3.30
C SER A 17 -19.12 24.43 -4.73
N GLU A 18 -19.78 25.19 -5.62
CA GLU A 18 -20.03 24.89 -7.04
C GLU A 18 -18.79 25.01 -7.96
N ARG A 19 -17.61 25.31 -7.42
CA ARG A 19 -16.40 25.48 -8.24
C ARG A 19 -15.91 24.14 -8.85
N PRO A 20 -15.45 24.14 -10.12
CA PRO A 20 -14.93 22.93 -10.77
C PRO A 20 -13.67 22.42 -10.05
N VAL A 21 -13.67 21.13 -9.72
CA VAL A 21 -12.55 20.45 -9.04
C VAL A 21 -11.39 20.30 -10.01
N ILE A 22 -10.27 20.95 -9.72
CA ILE A 22 -9.03 20.74 -10.46
C ILE A 22 -8.26 19.56 -9.87
N LEU A 23 -7.40 18.92 -10.68
CA LEU A 23 -6.58 17.77 -10.23
C LEU A 23 -5.83 18.07 -8.91
N LYS A 24 -5.37 19.31 -8.72
CA LYS A 24 -4.68 19.75 -7.50
C LYS A 24 -5.53 19.61 -6.23
N ASP A 25 -6.83 19.88 -6.31
CA ASP A 25 -7.73 19.76 -5.16
C ASP A 25 -7.88 18.30 -4.73
N ASN A 26 -8.01 17.39 -5.69
CA ASN A 26 -8.05 15.96 -5.41
C ASN A 26 -6.76 15.48 -4.74
N HIS A 27 -5.59 15.90 -5.26
CA HIS A 27 -4.30 15.58 -4.64
C HIS A 27 -4.20 16.10 -3.20
N ASN A 28 -4.64 17.34 -2.96
CA ASN A 28 -4.62 17.94 -1.62
C ASN A 28 -5.56 17.21 -0.65
N GLN A 29 -6.76 16.83 -1.10
CA GLN A 29 -7.72 16.05 -0.30
C GLN A 29 -7.20 14.65 0.00
N VAL A 30 -6.69 13.93 -1.00
CA VAL A 30 -6.04 12.63 -0.80
C VAL A 30 -4.89 12.74 0.21
N LYS A 31 -4.09 13.81 0.11
CA LYS A 31 -2.98 14.07 1.04
C LYS A 31 -3.48 14.34 2.46
N LYS A 32 -4.56 15.12 2.61
CA LYS A 32 -5.21 15.38 3.91
C LYS A 32 -5.73 14.09 4.54
N ILE A 33 -6.53 13.31 3.81
CA ILE A 33 -7.05 12.01 4.26
C ILE A 33 -5.93 11.05 4.67
N LYS A 34 -4.85 10.97 3.88
CA LYS A 34 -3.68 10.15 4.22
C LYS A 34 -3.02 10.64 5.51
N LYS A 35 -2.84 11.95 5.67
CA LYS A 35 -2.26 12.54 6.89
C LYS A 35 -3.11 12.22 8.11
N ASP A 36 -4.43 12.35 7.99
CA ASP A 36 -5.38 12.10 9.07
C ASP A 36 -5.39 10.61 9.45
N LYS A 37 -5.38 9.70 8.48
CA LYS A 37 -5.28 8.25 8.72
C LYS A 37 -3.98 7.82 9.39
N LEU A 38 -2.88 8.49 9.07
CA LEU A 38 -1.59 8.19 9.67
C LEU A 38 -1.51 8.67 11.13
N GLN A 39 -2.31 9.68 11.53
CA GLN A 39 -2.30 10.26 12.88
C GLN A 39 -0.87 10.63 13.34
N GLY A 40 -0.04 11.13 12.43
CA GLY A 40 1.37 11.46 12.70
C GLY A 40 2.34 10.27 12.70
N ARG A 41 1.87 9.02 12.60
CA ARG A 41 2.73 7.83 12.50
C ARG A 41 3.45 7.77 11.15
N ARG A 42 4.63 7.13 11.14
CA ARG A 42 5.33 6.80 9.88
C ARG A 42 4.48 5.80 9.08
N PRO A 43 4.34 5.95 7.75
CA PRO A 43 3.52 5.07 6.93
C PRO A 43 3.80 3.58 7.08
N ILE A 44 5.07 3.20 7.21
CA ILE A 44 5.47 1.80 7.38
C ILE A 44 5.02 1.23 8.74
N ASN A 45 5.04 2.03 9.79
CA ASN A 45 4.57 1.61 11.12
C ASN A 45 3.05 1.42 11.11
N ALA A 46 2.32 2.39 10.55
CA ALA A 46 0.87 2.28 10.39
C ALA A 46 0.46 1.06 9.53
N LEU A 47 1.24 0.74 8.50
CA LEU A 47 1.04 -0.47 7.70
C LEU A 47 1.24 -1.74 8.54
N VAL A 48 2.33 -1.83 9.30
CA VAL A 48 2.60 -2.99 10.16
C VAL A 48 1.52 -3.15 11.23
N ASP A 49 1.06 -2.05 11.84
CA ASP A 49 -0.06 -2.09 12.80
C ASP A 49 -1.33 -2.65 12.14
N THR A 50 -1.65 -2.19 10.93
CA THR A 50 -2.79 -2.69 10.16
C THR A 50 -2.65 -4.18 9.82
N LEU A 51 -1.43 -4.65 9.53
CA LEU A 51 -1.17 -6.07 9.26
C LEU A 51 -1.28 -6.94 10.52
N LYS A 52 -0.96 -6.40 11.70
CA LYS A 52 -1.14 -7.08 12.99
C LYS A 52 -2.60 -7.20 13.39
N GLU A 53 -3.39 -6.16 13.13
CA GLU A 53 -4.83 -6.14 13.44
C GLU A 53 -5.65 -6.95 12.44
N GLY A 54 -5.17 -7.05 11.20
CA GLY A 54 -5.84 -7.78 10.13
C GLY A 54 -5.50 -9.27 10.08
N ASN A 55 -6.34 -10.05 9.38
CA ASN A 55 -6.08 -11.45 9.09
C ASN A 55 -5.12 -11.61 7.89
N PHE A 56 -3.93 -11.00 7.97
CA PHE A 56 -2.90 -11.12 6.94
C PHE A 56 -1.78 -12.02 7.43
N VAL A 57 -1.22 -12.82 6.51
CA VAL A 57 0.06 -13.51 6.75
C VAL A 57 1.16 -12.53 6.36
N TRP A 58 2.10 -12.26 7.26
CA TRP A 58 3.16 -11.29 6.99
C TRP A 58 4.49 -11.70 7.65
N SER A 59 5.58 -11.23 7.06
CA SER A 59 6.95 -11.41 7.54
C SER A 59 7.75 -10.15 7.26
N SER A 60 8.66 -9.78 8.16
CA SER A 60 9.51 -8.60 8.00
C SER A 60 10.94 -8.87 8.45
N ALA A 61 11.91 -8.35 7.72
CA ALA A 61 13.29 -8.26 8.16
C ALA A 61 13.61 -6.81 8.58
N ARG A 62 14.50 -6.68 9.57
CA ARG A 62 15.02 -5.39 10.03
C ARG A 62 16.53 -5.34 9.89
N ASP A 63 17.06 -4.15 9.66
CA ASP A 63 18.50 -3.90 9.68
C ASP A 63 19.03 -3.74 11.11
N THR A 64 20.35 -3.50 11.25
CA THR A 64 21.04 -3.30 12.52
C THR A 64 20.58 -2.04 13.27
N GLU A 65 19.97 -1.08 12.57
CA GLU A 65 19.42 0.16 13.13
C GLU A 65 17.94 0.00 13.52
N GLY A 66 17.33 -1.16 13.25
CA GLY A 66 15.94 -1.47 13.55
C GLY A 66 14.95 -0.97 12.49
N HIS A 67 15.40 -0.48 11.34
CA HIS A 67 14.53 -0.14 10.22
C HIS A 67 14.07 -1.39 9.47
N ILE A 68 12.84 -1.34 8.94
CA ILE A 68 12.29 -2.43 8.13
C ILE A 68 12.96 -2.40 6.75
N SER A 69 13.79 -3.40 6.47
CA SER A 69 14.49 -3.57 5.19
C SER A 69 13.68 -4.40 4.20
N PHE A 70 12.89 -5.34 4.70
CA PHE A 70 12.01 -6.20 3.90
C PHE A 70 10.67 -6.38 4.60
N LEU A 71 9.59 -6.32 3.84
CA LEU A 71 8.23 -6.59 4.33
C LEU A 71 7.48 -7.36 3.25
N PHE A 72 7.06 -8.58 3.59
CA PHE A 72 6.18 -9.40 2.77
C PHE A 72 4.87 -9.59 3.50
N PHE A 73 3.75 -9.44 2.80
CA PHE A 73 2.44 -9.72 3.37
C PHE A 73 1.48 -10.20 2.29
N THR A 74 0.54 -11.06 2.66
CA THR A 74 -0.46 -11.62 1.76
C THR A 74 -1.74 -11.94 2.50
N HIS A 75 -2.88 -11.83 1.81
CA HIS A 75 -4.16 -12.22 2.36
C HIS A 75 -4.32 -13.75 2.27
N PRO A 76 -4.88 -14.44 3.26
CA PRO A 76 -5.06 -15.90 3.23
C PRO A 76 -5.80 -16.42 1.99
N LEU A 77 -6.76 -15.64 1.48
CA LEU A 77 -7.43 -15.97 0.21
C LEU A 77 -6.47 -15.97 -0.98
N SER A 78 -5.52 -15.03 -1.02
CA SER A 78 -4.50 -14.98 -2.07
C SER A 78 -3.58 -16.19 -2.01
N ILE A 79 -3.26 -16.69 -0.81
CA ILE A 79 -2.52 -17.96 -0.65
C ILE A 79 -3.34 -19.14 -1.21
N LYS A 80 -4.63 -19.22 -0.88
CA LYS A 80 -5.51 -20.28 -1.41
C LYS A 80 -5.58 -20.26 -2.94
N LEU A 81 -5.70 -19.07 -3.52
CA LEU A 81 -5.70 -18.89 -4.97
C LEU A 81 -4.35 -19.29 -5.58
N LEU A 82 -3.25 -18.89 -4.97
CA LEU A 82 -1.91 -19.26 -5.43
C LEU A 82 -1.70 -20.78 -5.41
N ASN A 83 -2.16 -21.46 -4.37
CA ASN A 83 -2.08 -22.92 -4.29
C ASN A 83 -2.98 -23.62 -5.31
N GLY A 84 -4.14 -23.03 -5.66
CA GLY A 84 -5.03 -23.56 -6.69
C GLY A 84 -4.58 -23.27 -8.12
N PHE A 85 -3.81 -22.20 -8.33
CA PHE A 85 -3.34 -21.74 -9.64
C PHE A 85 -1.84 -21.39 -9.59
N PRO A 86 -0.95 -22.37 -9.38
CA PRO A 86 0.47 -22.14 -9.15
C PRO A 86 1.20 -21.50 -10.35
N HIS A 87 0.63 -21.61 -11.55
CA HIS A 87 1.19 -21.03 -12.77
C HIS A 87 0.84 -19.56 -13.00
N VAL A 88 -0.03 -18.97 -12.17
CA VAL A 88 -0.50 -17.58 -12.34
C VAL A 88 -0.03 -16.74 -11.15
N ILE A 89 1.23 -16.30 -11.22
CA ILE A 89 1.77 -15.27 -10.34
C ILE A 89 1.87 -13.98 -11.13
N LEU A 90 0.82 -13.17 -11.10
CA LEU A 90 0.85 -11.82 -11.65
C LEU A 90 1.38 -10.86 -10.58
N MET A 91 2.67 -10.59 -10.59
CA MET A 91 3.26 -9.52 -9.80
C MET A 91 3.29 -8.23 -10.62
N ASP A 92 2.54 -7.22 -10.19
CA ASP A 92 2.59 -5.88 -10.76
C ASP A 92 3.88 -5.18 -10.30
N CYS A 93 4.98 -5.48 -10.98
CA CYS A 93 6.29 -4.88 -10.76
C CYS A 93 6.53 -3.65 -11.66
N ALA A 94 5.46 -2.94 -12.06
CA ALA A 94 5.59 -1.76 -12.94
C ALA A 94 6.52 -0.66 -12.38
N TYR A 95 6.80 -0.70 -11.08
CA TYR A 95 7.78 0.17 -10.42
C TYR A 95 8.94 -0.67 -9.87
N LYS A 96 10.04 -0.76 -10.61
CA LYS A 96 11.25 -1.52 -10.18
C LYS A 96 11.73 -1.13 -8.77
N THR A 97 11.54 0.14 -8.38
CA THR A 97 11.97 0.70 -7.09
C THR A 97 10.85 1.51 -6.43
N ASN A 98 10.72 1.36 -5.11
CA ASN A 98 9.81 2.17 -4.28
C ASN A 98 10.34 3.62 -4.14
N LYS A 99 9.51 4.56 -3.65
CA LYS A 99 9.86 5.92 -3.22
C LYS A 99 11.10 5.99 -2.32
N TYR A 100 11.40 4.92 -1.59
CA TYR A 100 12.55 4.80 -0.70
C TYR A 100 13.80 4.20 -1.38
N LYS A 101 13.79 4.06 -2.71
CA LYS A 101 14.86 3.44 -3.52
C LYS A 101 15.15 1.97 -3.16
N ILE A 102 14.23 1.30 -2.46
CA ILE A 102 14.28 -0.13 -2.19
C ILE A 102 13.68 -0.86 -3.40
N PRO A 103 14.34 -1.90 -3.94
CA PRO A 103 13.77 -2.72 -4.99
C PRO A 103 12.44 -3.35 -4.52
N LEU A 104 11.37 -3.25 -5.32
CA LEU A 104 10.09 -3.89 -4.96
C LEU A 104 10.19 -5.42 -5.04
N PHE A 105 11.09 -5.91 -5.87
CA PHE A 105 11.36 -7.31 -6.06
C PHE A 105 12.83 -7.51 -6.38
N ILE A 106 13.48 -8.42 -5.67
CA ILE A 106 14.82 -8.90 -5.98
C ILE A 106 14.63 -10.39 -6.25
N LEU A 107 14.77 -10.80 -7.51
CA LEU A 107 14.98 -12.22 -7.79
C LEU A 107 16.38 -12.55 -7.27
N PRO A 108 16.55 -13.61 -6.46
CA PRO A 108 17.89 -14.12 -6.24
C PRO A 108 18.45 -14.48 -7.62
N ASP A 109 19.63 -13.95 -7.95
CA ASP A 109 20.33 -14.34 -9.17
C ASP A 109 20.43 -15.87 -9.17
N SER A 110 19.90 -16.49 -10.23
CA SER A 110 20.02 -17.92 -10.46
C SER A 110 21.50 -18.29 -10.41
N ALA A 111 21.88 -19.08 -9.42
CA ALA A 111 23.18 -19.75 -9.38
C ALA A 111 23.33 -20.69 -10.57
#